data_AF-A0A2P9AWR9-F1
#
_entry.id   AF-A0A2P9AWR9-F1
#
_cell.length_a   1.000
_cell.length_b   1.000
_cell.length_c   1.000
_cell.angle_alpha   90.00
_cell.angle_beta   90.00
_cell.angle_gamma   90.00
#
_symmetry.space_group_name_H-M   'P 1'
#
loop_
_entity.id
_entity.type
_entity.pdbx_description
1 polymer ?
#
loop_
_entity_poly.entity_id
_entity_poly.type
_entity_poly.pdbx_seq_one_letter_code
_entity_poly.pdbx_strand_id
1 'polypeptide(L)'
;MANRTPPQVEAIILELTLEYPAYGQTRIANEMRGHSVSPSGVRGVWQRHDLETMKKRLKALEAKVAQDGIVLTESQLAALEKAKLDKGAHGQFESECPAI
;
A
#
# COMPACT_ATOMS: atom_id res chain seq x y z
N MET A 1 5.26 -23.81 6.22
CA MET A 1 5.20 -23.93 4.75
C MET A 1 5.60 -22.59 4.15
N ALA A 2 6.82 -22.49 3.62
CA ALA A 2 7.38 -21.24 3.11
C ALA A 2 6.85 -20.95 1.70
N ASN A 3 5.65 -20.37 1.62
CA ASN A 3 5.12 -19.78 0.38
C ASN A 3 5.78 -18.41 0.15
N ARG A 4 7.11 -18.39 0.07
CA ARG A 4 7.87 -17.14 -0.07
C ARG A 4 7.71 -16.68 -1.51
N THR A 5 7.01 -15.57 -1.70
CA THR A 5 7.06 -14.80 -2.94
C THR A 5 8.54 -14.64 -3.32
N PRO A 6 8.94 -14.92 -4.58
CA PRO A 6 10.33 -14.78 -4.98
C PRO A 6 10.82 -13.36 -4.64
N PRO A 7 12.07 -13.19 -4.17
CA PRO A 7 12.57 -11.87 -3.75
C PRO A 7 12.50 -10.82 -4.86
N GLN A 8 12.67 -11.23 -6.12
CA GLN A 8 12.46 -10.36 -7.29
C GLN A 8 11.01 -9.89 -7.42
N VAL A 9 10.05 -10.80 -7.29
CA VAL A 9 8.61 -10.48 -7.35
C VAL A 9 8.22 -9.61 -6.15
N GLU A 10 8.78 -9.88 -4.97
CA GLU A 10 8.57 -9.07 -3.77
C GLU A 10 9.07 -7.63 -3.96
N ALA A 11 10.27 -7.44 -4.53
CA ALA A 11 10.81 -6.12 -4.82
C ALA A 11 9.91 -5.32 -5.77
N ILE A 12 9.45 -5.93 -6.87
CA ILE A 12 8.55 -5.28 -7.84
C ILE A 12 7.22 -4.90 -7.19
N ILE A 13 6.66 -5.77 -6.33
CA ILE A 13 5.44 -5.45 -5.58
C ILE A 13 5.64 -4.21 -4.71
N LEU A 14 6.76 -4.12 -4.00
CA LEU A 14 7.06 -2.98 -3.13
C LEU A 14 7.24 -1.69 -3.94
N GLU A 15 7.94 -1.76 -5.07
CA GLU A 15 8.13 -0.63 -5.98
C GLU A 15 6.79 -0.10 -6.50
N LEU A 16 5.96 -0.97 -7.08
CA LEU A 16 4.61 -0.60 -7.55
C LEU A 16 3.72 -0.09 -6.41
N THR A 17 3.88 -0.62 -5.20
CA THR A 17 3.12 -0.17 -4.02
C THR A 17 3.50 1.24 -3.61
N LEU A 18 4.79 1.60 -3.71
CA LEU A 18 5.25 2.94 -3.41
C LEU A 18 4.92 3.92 -4.53
N GLU A 19 4.98 3.48 -5.79
CA GLU A 19 4.59 4.28 -6.95
C GLU A 19 3.08 4.56 -6.98
N TYR A 20 2.27 3.54 -6.65
CA TYR A 20 0.80 3.61 -6.64
C TYR A 20 0.22 3.23 -5.26
N PRO A 21 0.44 4.03 -4.21
CA PRO A 21 0.02 3.69 -2.84
C PRO A 21 -1.50 3.58 -2.67
N ALA A 22 -2.26 4.22 -3.57
CA ALA A 22 -3.72 4.15 -3.63
C ALA A 22 -4.26 2.82 -4.21
N TYR A 23 -3.42 2.00 -4.85
CA TYR A 23 -3.88 0.77 -5.50
C TYR A 23 -4.19 -0.33 -4.48
N GLY A 24 -5.27 -1.06 -4.72
CA GLY A 24 -5.59 -2.28 -3.97
C GLY A 24 -4.74 -3.47 -4.39
N GLN A 25 -4.73 -4.53 -3.57
CA GLN A 25 -3.98 -5.77 -3.81
C GLN A 25 -4.25 -6.39 -5.20
N THR A 26 -5.50 -6.33 -5.68
CA THR A 26 -5.88 -6.81 -7.00
C THR A 26 -5.29 -5.97 -8.12
N ARG A 27 -5.26 -4.64 -7.96
CA ARG A 27 -4.73 -3.75 -8.99
C ARG A 27 -3.21 -3.90 -9.10
N ILE A 28 -2.51 -3.98 -7.97
CA ILE A 28 -1.07 -4.27 -7.95
C ILE A 28 -0.77 -5.63 -8.59
N ALA A 29 -1.54 -6.68 -8.27
CA ALA A 29 -1.38 -7.99 -8.90
C ALA A 29 -1.56 -7.93 -10.43
N ASN A 30 -2.48 -7.11 -10.94
CA ASN A 30 -2.71 -6.94 -12.37
C ASN A 30 -1.61 -6.12 -13.07
N GLU A 31 -0.95 -5.19 -12.38
CA GLU A 31 0.18 -4.41 -12.92
C GLU A 31 1.47 -5.24 -13.03
N MET A 32 1.55 -6.41 -12.40
CA MET A 32 2.68 -7.35 -12.51
C MET A 32 2.71 -8.05 -13.88
N ARG A 33 2.90 -7.28 -14.96
CA ARG A 33 3.02 -7.80 -16.33
C ARG A 33 4.34 -8.57 -16.49
N GLY A 34 4.26 -9.90 -16.34
CA GLY A 34 5.41 -10.80 -16.45
C GLY A 34 5.56 -11.75 -15.25
N HIS A 35 4.83 -11.51 -14.16
CA HIS A 35 4.81 -12.39 -12.99
C HIS A 35 3.38 -12.64 -12.53
N SER A 36 2.95 -13.90 -12.58
CA SER A 36 1.63 -14.27 -12.03
C SER A 36 1.70 -14.26 -10.50
N VAL A 37 1.18 -13.20 -9.88
CA VAL A 37 1.02 -13.12 -8.42
C VAL A 37 -0.45 -13.00 -8.06
N SER A 38 -0.89 -13.73 -7.03
CA SER A 38 -2.26 -13.60 -6.54
C SER A 38 -2.40 -12.35 -5.65
N PRO A 39 -3.60 -11.75 -5.56
CA PRO A 39 -3.86 -10.66 -4.62
C PRO A 39 -3.54 -11.04 -3.17
N SER A 40 -3.74 -12.30 -2.80
CA SER A 40 -3.34 -12.84 -1.49
C SER A 40 -1.82 -12.87 -1.30
N GLY A 41 -1.06 -13.16 -2.36
CA GLY A 41 0.40 -13.06 -2.35
C GLY A 41 0.89 -11.63 -2.13
N VAL A 42 0.27 -10.66 -2.81
CA VAL A 42 0.53 -9.22 -2.59
C VAL A 42 0.24 -8.82 -1.15
N ARG A 43 -0.93 -9.21 -0.60
CA ARG A 43 -1.26 -8.96 0.81
C ARG A 43 -0.26 -9.60 1.77
N GLY A 44 0.26 -10.78 1.43
CA GLY A 44 1.30 -11.47 2.20
C GLY A 44 2.60 -10.68 2.24
N VAL A 45 3.03 -10.11 1.11
CA VAL A 45 4.18 -9.19 1.04
C VAL A 45 3.92 -7.95 1.88
N TRP A 46 2.76 -7.31 1.73
CA TRP A 46 2.42 -6.12 2.50
C TRP A 46 2.44 -6.34 4.01
N GLN A 47 1.96 -7.48 4.51
CA GLN A 47 2.04 -7.81 5.94
C GLN A 47 3.49 -7.87 6.45
N ARG A 48 4.43 -8.35 5.64
CA ARG A 48 5.85 -8.44 6.03
C ARG A 48 6.54 -7.08 6.07
N HIS A 49 6.05 -6.12 5.29
CA HIS A 49 6.62 -4.78 5.15
C HIS A 49 5.80 -3.69 5.83
N ASP A 50 4.76 -4.07 6.59
CA ASP A 50 3.83 -3.13 7.23
C ASP A 50 3.17 -2.16 6.24
N LEU A 51 2.70 -2.68 5.09
CA LEU A 51 2.08 -1.92 3.98
C LEU A 51 0.62 -2.33 3.71
N GLU A 52 -0.03 -2.94 4.69
CA GLU A 52 -1.36 -3.57 4.49
C GLU A 52 -2.45 -2.58 4.11
N THR A 53 -2.40 -1.37 4.70
CA THR A 53 -3.41 -0.33 4.49
C THR A 53 -2.83 0.85 3.72
N MET A 54 -3.68 1.60 3.03
CA MET A 54 -3.24 2.81 2.31
C MET A 54 -2.54 3.80 3.24
N LYS A 55 -3.04 4.01 4.46
CA LYS A 55 -2.38 4.87 5.47
C LYS A 55 -0.96 4.41 5.79
N LYS A 56 -0.74 3.11 5.95
CA LYS A 56 0.58 2.53 6.19
C LYS A 56 1.51 2.73 4.99
N ARG A 57 1.01 2.53 3.77
CA ARG A 57 1.77 2.78 2.53
C ARG A 57 2.18 4.24 2.36
N LEU A 58 1.26 5.17 2.61
CA LEU A 58 1.56 6.60 2.56
C LEU A 58 2.60 6.99 3.61
N LYS A 59 2.52 6.45 4.83
CA LYS A 59 3.54 6.67 5.85
C LYS A 59 4.92 6.14 5.43
N ALA A 60 4.97 4.97 4.80
CA ALA A 60 6.21 4.41 4.28
C ALA A 60 6.79 5.28 3.15
N LEU A 61 5.93 5.81 2.28
CA LEU A 61 6.32 6.74 1.23
C LEU A 61 6.88 8.05 1.80
N GLU A 62 6.20 8.66 2.78
CA GLU A 62 6.69 9.87 3.48
C GLU A 62 8.05 9.61 4.16
N ALA A 63 8.21 8.46 4.81
CA ALA A 63 9.49 8.08 5.42
C ALA A 63 10.60 7.93 4.38
N LYS A 64 10.30 7.35 3.21
CA LYS A 64 11.26 7.22 2.10
C LYS A 64 11.65 8.59 1.53
N VAL A 65 10.70 9.51 1.37
CA VAL A 65 11.00 10.91 0.98
C VAL A 65 11.90 11.60 2.01
N ALA A 66 11.63 11.43 3.30
CA ALA A 66 12.42 12.05 4.36
C ALA A 66 13.84 11.48 4.47
N GLN A 67 14.02 10.19 4.19
CA GLN A 67 15.33 9.51 4.26
C GLN A 67 16.16 9.70 2.99
N ASP A 68 15.56 9.45 1.82
CA ASP A 68 16.26 9.40 0.53
C ASP A 68 16.17 10.74 -0.23
N GLY A 69 15.32 11.67 0.21
CA GLY A 69 15.09 12.94 -0.49
C GLY A 69 14.42 12.77 -1.86
N ILE A 70 13.69 11.68 -2.09
CA ILE A 70 13.08 11.38 -3.39
C ILE A 70 11.99 12.39 -3.76
N VAL A 71 11.92 12.72 -5.05
CA VAL A 71 10.83 13.54 -5.61
C VAL A 71 9.61 12.64 -5.82
N LEU A 72 8.47 13.08 -5.30
CA LEU A 72 7.20 12.38 -5.45
C LEU A 72 6.66 12.52 -6.87
N THR A 73 6.08 11.44 -7.41
CA THR A 73 5.34 11.46 -8.67
C THR A 73 3.95 12.07 -8.49
N GLU A 74 3.30 12.50 -9.58
CA GLU A 74 1.92 13.02 -9.53
C GLU A 74 0.94 12.02 -8.89
N SER A 75 1.10 10.74 -9.18
CA SER A 75 0.26 9.66 -8.62
C SER A 75 0.40 9.56 -7.10
N GLN A 76 1.63 9.70 -6.60
CA GLN A 76 1.95 9.70 -5.18
C GLN A 76 1.42 10.95 -4.48
N LEU A 77 1.60 12.13 -5.10
CA LEU A 77 1.10 13.39 -4.59
C LEU A 77 -0.43 13.38 -4.46
N ALA A 78 -1.12 12.98 -5.53
CA ALA A 78 -2.58 12.87 -5.55
C ALA A 78 -3.11 11.89 -4.48
N ALA A 79 -2.38 10.79 -4.22
CA ALA A 79 -2.73 9.84 -3.17
C ALA A 79 -2.59 10.45 -1.76
N LEU A 80 -1.55 11.25 -1.52
CA LEU A 80 -1.34 11.98 -0.26
C LEU A 80 -2.41 13.05 -0.05
N GLU A 81 -2.73 13.82 -1.08
CA GLU A 81 -3.78 14.85 -1.02
C GLU A 81 -5.15 14.23 -0.74
N LYS A 82 -5.51 13.17 -1.46
CA LYS A 82 -6.76 12.45 -1.22
C LYS A 82 -6.87 11.92 0.20
N ALA A 83 -5.79 11.34 0.74
CA ALA A 83 -5.78 10.84 2.11
C ALA A 83 -5.90 11.96 3.17
N LYS A 84 -5.42 13.17 2.87
CA LYS A 84 -5.62 14.34 3.75
C LYS A 84 -7.09 14.79 3.75
N LEU A 85 -7.74 14.80 2.59
CA LEU A 85 -9.17 15.12 2.46
C LEU A 85 -10.05 14.09 3.19
N ASP A 86 -9.73 12.81 3.02
CA ASP A 86 -10.49 11.70 3.61
C ASP A 86 -10.41 11.67 5.15
N LYS A 87 -9.25 12.02 5.72
CA LYS A 87 -9.09 12.21 7.17
C LYS A 87 -9.93 13.37 7.73
N GLY A 88 -10.24 14.38 6.92
CA GLY A 88 -11.14 15.47 7.30
C GLY A 88 -12.62 15.06 7.27
N ALA A 89 -12.98 14.05 6.47
CA ALA A 89 -14.35 13.56 6.33
C ALA A 89 -14.71 12.43 7.30
N HIS A 90 -13.73 11.64 7.75
CA HIS A 90 -13.93 10.49 8.65
C HIS A 90 -13.87 10.82 10.15
N GLY A 91 -14.42 11.97 10.55
CA GLY A 91 -14.80 12.21 11.93
C GLY A 91 -16.12 11.48 12.23
N GLN A 92 -16.04 10.42 13.04
CA GLN A 92 -17.12 9.54 13.53
C GLN A 92 -17.30 8.26 12.71
N PHE A 93 -16.92 7.13 13.28
CA PHE A 93 -17.74 5.91 13.37
C PHE A 93 -17.07 5.01 14.41
N GLU A 94 -17.19 5.41 15.69
CA GLU A 94 -17.19 4.43 16.77
C GLU A 94 -18.54 3.71 16.68
N SER A 95 -18.60 2.63 15.91
CA SER A 95 -19.66 1.64 16.12
C SER A 95 -19.18 0.73 17.24
N GLU A 96 -19.43 1.14 18.47
CA GLU A 96 -19.57 0.22 19.59
C GLU A 96 -20.55 -0.88 19.17
N CYS A 97 -20.07 -2.12 19.12
CA CYS A 97 -20.95 -3.26 18.99
C CYS A 97 -21.66 -3.44 20.34
N PRO A 98 -23.00 -3.31 20.45
CA PRO A 98 -23.70 -3.84 21.60
C PRO A 98 -23.66 -5.37 21.48
N ALA A 99 -22.75 -6.01 22.21
CA ALA A 99 -22.89 -7.41 22.51
C ALA A 99 -24.10 -7.55 23.45
N ILE A 100 -25.05 -8.34 22.98
CA ILE A 100 -26.32 -8.77 23.61
C ILE A 100 -26.15 -9.10 25.09
#